data_AF-B1HSK6-F1
#
_entry.id   AF-B1HSK6-F1
#
_cell.length_a   1.000
_cell.length_b   1.000
_cell.length_c   1.000
_cell.angle_alpha   90.00
_cell.angle_beta   90.00
_cell.angle_gamma   90.00
#
_symmetry.space_group_name_H-M   'P 1'
#
loop_
_entity.id
_entity.type
_entity.pdbx_description
1 polymer ?
#
loop_
_entity_poly.entity_id
_entity_poly.type
_entity_poly.pdbx_seq_one_letter_code
_entity_poly.pdbx_strand_id
1 'polypeptide(L)'
;MSSYEELNQYVIEDFDEFLNEGLSISPVTEKLLEEYYRGIVKSKVEKLVIYLRIALLSIERNYLCEDIKAELMSMINELESIPTKEEVGSENTKQILLDIERFKKKSKDVNKNL
;
A
#
# COMPACT_ATOMS: atom_id res chain seq x y z
N MET A 1 5.76 5.44 -17.98
CA MET A 1 5.60 5.15 -16.55
C MET A 1 4.36 5.92 -16.11
N SER A 2 3.43 5.26 -15.45
CA SER A 2 2.35 5.99 -14.79
C SER A 2 2.96 6.87 -13.69
N SER A 3 2.37 8.04 -13.45
CA SER A 3 2.83 8.87 -12.34
C SER A 3 2.52 8.16 -11.01
N TYR A 4 3.24 8.52 -9.94
CA TYR A 4 2.96 8.04 -8.59
C TYR A 4 1.50 8.32 -8.16
N GLU A 5 0.93 9.43 -8.62
CA GLU A 5 -0.45 9.81 -8.36
C GLU A 5 -1.43 8.92 -9.12
N GLU A 6 -1.15 8.62 -10.39
CA GLU A 6 -1.94 7.68 -11.19
C GLU A 6 -1.94 6.28 -10.56
N LEU A 7 -0.76 5.80 -10.11
CA LEU A 7 -0.67 4.50 -9.44
C LEU A 7 -1.50 4.45 -8.16
N ASN A 8 -1.47 5.50 -7.36
CA ASN A 8 -2.33 5.58 -6.17
C ASN A 8 -3.81 5.57 -6.53
N GLN A 9 -4.18 6.28 -7.59
CA GLN A 9 -5.57 6.38 -8.03
C GLN A 9 -6.09 5.02 -8.52
N TYR A 10 -5.31 4.28 -9.31
CA TYR A 10 -5.67 2.93 -9.74
C TYR A 10 -5.91 1.99 -8.56
N VAL A 11 -5.01 1.99 -7.56
CA VAL A 11 -5.18 1.12 -6.38
C VAL A 11 -6.47 1.46 -5.63
N ILE A 12 -6.85 2.74 -5.55
CA ILE A 12 -8.10 3.16 -4.90
C ILE A 12 -9.31 2.71 -5.71
N GLU A 13 -9.28 2.93 -7.03
CA GLU A 13 -10.38 2.55 -7.93
C GLU A 13 -10.61 1.04 -7.93
N ASP A 14 -9.56 0.23 -8.06
CA ASP A 14 -9.65 -1.23 -8.03
C ASP A 14 -10.15 -1.74 -6.67
N PHE A 15 -9.70 -1.12 -5.57
CA PHE A 15 -10.14 -1.46 -4.23
C PHE A 15 -11.64 -1.21 -4.04
N ASP A 16 -12.13 -0.05 -4.47
CA ASP A 16 -13.54 0.30 -4.40
C ASP A 16 -14.39 -0.54 -5.37
N GLU A 17 -13.89 -0.85 -6.56
CA GLU A 17 -14.52 -1.75 -7.52
C GLU A 17 -14.75 -3.14 -6.90
N PHE A 18 -13.71 -3.75 -6.33
CA PHE A 18 -13.82 -5.07 -5.71
C PHE A 18 -14.75 -5.10 -4.51
N LEU A 19 -14.80 -4.03 -3.71
CA LEU A 19 -15.81 -3.91 -2.66
C LEU A 19 -17.23 -3.83 -3.25
N ASN A 20 -17.42 -3.08 -4.34
CA ASN A 20 -18.70 -2.95 -5.03
C ASN A 20 -19.15 -4.25 -5.72
N GLU A 21 -18.20 -5.13 -6.11
CA GLU A 21 -18.48 -6.50 -6.56
C GLU A 21 -18.99 -7.42 -5.43
N GLY A 22 -18.99 -6.95 -4.17
CA GLY A 22 -19.45 -7.69 -3.00
C GLY A 22 -18.35 -8.50 -2.31
N LEU A 23 -17.08 -8.29 -2.66
CA LEU A 23 -15.97 -8.92 -1.94
C LEU A 23 -15.82 -8.29 -0.55
N SER A 24 -15.47 -9.13 0.43
CA SER A 24 -15.07 -8.64 1.75
C SER A 24 -13.63 -8.14 1.73
N ILE A 25 -13.22 -7.38 2.75
CA ILE A 25 -11.92 -6.71 2.74
C ILE A 25 -10.72 -7.65 2.55
N SER A 26 -10.75 -8.87 3.12
CA SER A 26 -9.67 -9.85 2.95
C SER A 26 -9.45 -10.24 1.48
N PRO A 27 -10.45 -10.78 0.75
CA PRO A 27 -10.29 -11.11 -0.66
C PRO A 27 -10.01 -9.89 -1.55
N VAL A 28 -10.49 -8.68 -1.20
CA VAL A 28 -10.09 -7.45 -1.93
C VAL A 28 -8.58 -7.25 -1.84
N THR A 29 -8.00 -7.35 -0.63
CA THR A 29 -6.55 -7.17 -0.46
C THR A 29 -5.73 -8.21 -1.20
N GLU A 30 -6.17 -9.47 -1.21
CA GLU A 30 -5.49 -10.56 -1.94
C GLU A 30 -5.54 -10.34 -3.45
N LYS A 31 -6.70 -9.97 -3.99
CA LYS A 31 -6.90 -9.74 -5.43
C LYS A 31 -6.05 -8.58 -5.94
N LEU A 32 -6.01 -7.47 -5.19
CA LEU A 32 -5.12 -6.35 -5.49
C LEU A 32 -3.66 -6.78 -5.53
N LEU A 33 -3.19 -7.51 -4.51
CA LEU A 33 -1.80 -7.98 -4.51
C LEU A 33 -1.50 -8.86 -5.73
N GLU A 34 -2.41 -9.76 -6.11
CA GLU A 34 -2.24 -10.61 -7.28
C GLU A 34 -2.14 -9.79 -8.58
N GLU A 35 -3.01 -8.81 -8.76
CA GLU A 35 -3.03 -7.95 -9.95
C GLU A 35 -1.78 -7.08 -10.05
N TYR A 36 -1.42 -6.40 -8.97
CA TYR A 36 -0.26 -5.50 -8.95
C TYR A 36 1.06 -6.27 -9.01
N TYR A 37 1.14 -7.47 -8.42
CA TYR A 37 2.31 -8.35 -8.53
C TYR A 37 2.51 -8.88 -9.95
N ARG A 38 1.42 -9.14 -10.71
CA ARG A 38 1.50 -9.69 -12.07
C ARG A 38 1.62 -8.62 -13.16
N GLY A 39 1.12 -7.41 -12.94
CA GLY A 39 0.93 -6.43 -14.01
C GLY A 39 1.79 -5.17 -13.95
N ILE A 40 2.16 -4.68 -12.75
CA ILE A 40 2.47 -3.25 -12.59
C ILE A 40 3.78 -2.98 -11.84
N VAL A 41 4.19 -3.81 -10.88
CA VAL A 41 5.39 -3.54 -10.06
C VAL A 41 6.68 -3.69 -10.89
N LYS A 42 7.33 -2.57 -11.21
CA LYS A 42 8.62 -2.52 -11.92
C LYS A 42 9.76 -2.04 -11.05
N SER A 43 9.47 -1.37 -9.92
CA SER A 43 10.49 -0.94 -8.96
C SER A 43 10.13 -1.23 -7.49
N LYS A 44 11.16 -1.18 -6.63
CA LYS A 44 10.97 -1.27 -5.17
C LYS A 44 10.10 -0.12 -4.64
N VAL A 45 10.20 1.06 -5.24
CA VAL A 45 9.37 2.22 -4.86
C VAL A 45 7.91 1.95 -5.22
N GLU A 46 7.61 1.53 -6.45
CA GLU A 46 6.23 1.20 -6.84
C GLU A 46 5.63 0.13 -5.92
N LYS A 47 6.40 -0.94 -5.60
CA LYS A 47 5.98 -1.98 -4.66
C LYS A 47 5.63 -1.40 -3.29
N LEU A 48 6.53 -0.58 -2.72
CA LEU A 48 6.32 0.07 -1.42
C LEU A 48 5.01 0.85 -1.41
N VAL A 49 4.74 1.59 -2.48
CA VAL A 49 3.59 2.49 -2.60
C VAL A 49 2.28 1.73 -2.71
N ILE A 50 2.25 0.69 -3.54
CA ILE A 50 1.08 -0.19 -3.68
C ILE A 50 0.75 -0.84 -2.34
N TYR A 51 1.75 -1.46 -1.68
CA TYR A 51 1.54 -2.12 -0.39
C TYR A 51 1.08 -1.13 0.68
N LEU A 52 1.68 0.07 0.71
CA LEU A 52 1.31 1.12 1.65
C LEU A 52 -0.13 1.59 1.44
N ARG A 53 -0.54 1.79 0.18
CA ARG A 53 -1.90 2.22 -0.16
C ARG A 53 -2.94 1.15 0.20
N ILE A 54 -2.70 -0.11 -0.18
CA ILE A 54 -3.57 -1.24 0.18
C ILE A 54 -3.71 -1.35 1.71
N ALA A 55 -2.59 -1.27 2.44
CA ALA A 55 -2.59 -1.35 3.90
C ALA A 55 -3.41 -0.21 4.53
N LEU A 56 -3.24 1.03 4.06
CA LEU A 56 -3.98 2.18 4.60
C LEU A 56 -5.49 2.08 4.33
N LEU A 57 -5.89 1.69 3.11
CA LEU A 57 -7.30 1.47 2.76
C LEU A 57 -7.94 0.37 3.61
N SER A 58 -7.20 -0.72 3.84
CA SER A 58 -7.64 -1.84 4.68
C SER A 58 -7.82 -1.42 6.14
N ILE A 59 -6.85 -0.67 6.66
CA ILE A 59 -6.87 -0.16 8.03
C ILE A 59 -8.07 0.75 8.27
N GLU A 60 -8.47 1.56 7.29
CA GLU A 60 -9.67 2.41 7.36
C GLU A 60 -10.97 1.60 7.47
N ARG A 61 -10.93 0.31 7.11
CA ARG A 61 -12.00 -0.66 7.29
C ARG A 61 -11.76 -1.60 8.48
N ASN A 62 -10.86 -1.24 9.40
CA ASN A 62 -10.49 -2.00 10.60
C ASN A 62 -9.95 -3.41 10.31
N TYR A 63 -9.21 -3.55 9.19
CA TYR A 63 -8.56 -4.79 8.80
C TYR A 63 -7.11 -4.54 8.41
N LEU A 64 -6.23 -5.48 8.74
CA LEU A 64 -4.87 -5.49 8.23
C LEU A 64 -4.40 -6.94 8.14
N CYS A 65 -4.10 -7.38 6.92
CA CYS A 65 -3.47 -8.68 6.70
C CYS A 65 -2.05 -8.67 7.28
N GLU A 66 -1.72 -9.64 8.12
CA GLU A 66 -0.41 -9.69 8.79
C GLU A 66 0.74 -9.93 7.79
N ASP A 67 0.49 -10.63 6.67
CA ASP A 67 1.51 -10.83 5.63
C ASP A 67 1.82 -9.50 4.91
N ILE A 68 0.80 -8.70 4.60
CA ILE A 68 0.98 -7.35 4.03
C ILE A 68 1.78 -6.47 4.99
N LYS A 69 1.42 -6.51 6.28
CA LYS A 69 2.10 -5.75 7.32
C LYS A 69 3.56 -6.16 7.46
N ALA A 70 3.85 -7.46 7.48
CA ALA A 70 5.21 -7.98 7.58
C ALA A 70 6.08 -7.54 6.39
N GLU A 71 5.57 -7.72 5.17
CA GLU A 71 6.26 -7.32 3.94
C GLU A 71 6.49 -5.81 3.89
N LEU A 72 5.47 -5.01 4.21
CA LEU A 72 5.56 -3.56 4.23
C LEU A 72 6.56 -3.06 5.29
N MET A 73 6.57 -3.67 6.48
CA MET A 73 7.55 -3.36 7.51
C MET A 73 8.98 -3.72 7.07
N SER A 74 9.16 -4.82 6.35
CA SER A 74 10.46 -5.18 5.75
C SER A 74 10.93 -4.10 4.78
N MET A 75 10.06 -3.67 3.85
CA MET A 75 10.38 -2.61 2.89
C MET A 75 10.69 -1.27 3.57
N ILE A 76 9.95 -0.92 4.64
CA ILE A 76 10.19 0.31 5.42
C ILE A 76 11.54 0.25 6.14
N ASN A 77 11.93 -0.90 6.68
CA ASN A 77 13.24 -1.06 7.31
C ASN A 77 14.40 -0.95 6.31
N GLU A 78 14.15 -1.30 5.06
CA GLU A 78 15.11 -1.17 3.96
C GLU A 78 15.04 0.20 3.24
N LEU A 79 14.21 1.14 3.71
CA LEU A 79 13.90 2.38 2.99
C LEU A 79 15.13 3.22 2.64
N GLU A 80 16.15 3.24 3.51
CA GLU A 80 17.41 3.95 3.25
C GLU A 80 18.15 3.42 2.01
N SER A 81 17.87 2.18 1.59
CA SER A 81 18.42 1.56 0.37
C SER A 81 17.52 1.73 -0.86
N ILE A 82 16.35 2.35 -0.72
CA ILE A 82 15.39 2.56 -1.80
C ILE A 82 15.57 3.99 -2.35
N PRO A 83 15.85 4.17 -3.66
CA PRO A 83 16.09 5.47 -4.29
C PRO A 83 14.77 6.24 -4.53
N THR A 84 14.00 6.44 -3.47
CA THR A 84 12.66 7.04 -3.49
C THR A 84 12.67 8.44 -4.09
N LYS A 85 13.62 9.28 -3.68
CA LYS A 85 13.72 10.67 -4.17
C LYS A 85 14.08 10.74 -5.65
N GLU A 86 14.95 9.84 -6.10
CA GLU A 86 15.40 9.76 -7.50
C GLU A 86 14.27 9.26 -8.41
N GLU A 87 13.47 8.29 -7.95
CA GLU A 87 12.40 7.71 -8.76
C GLU A 87 11.13 8.56 -8.80
N VAL A 88 10.68 9.12 -7.66
CA VAL A 88 9.38 9.80 -7.59
C VAL A 88 9.47 11.30 -7.30
N GLY A 89 10.67 11.83 -7.08
CA GLY A 89 10.89 13.24 -6.76
C GLY A 89 10.64 13.58 -5.29
N SER A 90 11.06 14.79 -4.91
CA SER A 90 11.10 15.21 -3.50
C SER A 90 9.71 15.32 -2.86
N GLU A 91 8.70 15.76 -3.61
CA GLU A 91 7.37 15.98 -3.06
C GLU A 91 6.64 14.67 -2.78
N ASN A 92 6.64 13.74 -3.74
CA ASN A 92 6.11 12.40 -3.54
C ASN A 92 6.86 11.64 -2.45
N THR A 93 8.18 11.83 -2.34
CA THR A 93 8.97 11.25 -1.24
C THR A 93 8.46 11.70 0.13
N LYS A 94 8.17 12.99 0.31
CA LYS A 94 7.60 13.49 1.58
C LYS A 94 6.25 12.85 1.86
N GLN A 95 5.39 12.73 0.84
CA GLN A 95 4.07 12.12 0.99
C GLN A 95 4.18 10.64 1.39
N ILE A 96 5.06 9.87 0.74
CA ILE A 96 5.34 8.48 1.10
C ILE A 96 5.80 8.38 2.57
N LEU A 97 6.71 9.24 3.01
CA LEU A 97 7.18 9.26 4.40
C LEU A 97 6.05 9.55 5.39
N LEU A 98 5.16 10.50 5.07
CA LEU A 98 3.98 10.79 5.90
C LEU A 98 3.01 9.60 5.97
N ASP A 99 2.80 8.91 4.85
CA ASP A 99 1.94 7.74 4.78
C ASP A 99 2.56 6.54 5.53
N ILE A 100 3.88 6.36 5.50
CA ILE A 100 4.61 5.39 6.33
C ILE A 100 4.39 5.66 7.82
N GLU A 101 4.54 6.91 8.26
CA GLU A 101 4.30 7.26 9.67
C GLU A 101 2.84 7.05 10.08
N ARG A 102 1.90 7.38 9.19
CA ARG A 102 0.47 7.09 9.39
C ARG A 102 0.23 5.58 9.53
N PHE A 103 0.83 4.77 8.67
CA PHE A 103 0.74 3.31 8.72
C PHE A 103 1.32 2.75 10.02
N LYS A 104 2.54 3.15 10.42
CA LYS A 104 3.17 2.71 11.68
C LYS A 104 2.32 3.04 12.91
N LYS A 105 1.62 4.17 12.89
CA LYS A 105 0.71 4.56 13.97
C LYS A 105 -0.54 3.69 13.98
N LYS A 106 -1.27 3.62 12.86
CA LYS A 106 -2.57 2.95 12.79
C LYS A 106 -2.47 1.42 12.87
N SER A 107 -1.43 0.82 12.30
CA SER A 107 -1.22 -0.65 12.29
C SER A 107 -1.03 -1.26 13.67
N LYS A 108 -0.67 -0.45 14.68
CA LYS A 108 -0.59 -0.91 16.08
C LYS A 108 -1.95 -1.10 16.72
N ASP A 109 -3.00 -0.46 16.19
CA ASP A 109 -4.31 -0.39 16.84
C ASP A 109 -5.39 -1.21 16.11
N VAL A 110 -5.09 -1.67 14.90
CA VAL A 110 -5.95 -2.57 14.12
C VAL A 110 -5.87 -4.01 14.65
N ASN A 111 -6.98 -4.76 14.52
CA ASN A 111 -7.17 -6.12 15.02
C ASN A 111 -7.21 -6.27 16.56
N LYS A 112 -7.10 -5.19 17.35
CA LYS A 112 -7.21 -5.26 18.83
C LYS A 112 -8.63 -5.51 19.36
N ASN A 113 -9.64 -5.41 18.49
CA ASN A 113 -11.06 -5.52 18.84
C ASN A 113 -11.75 -6.74 18.20
N LEU A 114 -10.98 -7.72 17.69
CA LEU A 114 -11.49 -9.02 17.23
C LEU A 114 -11.35 -10.08 18.32
#